data_AF-A0A8I0VMF6-F1
#
_entry.id   AF-A0A8I0VMF6-F1
#
_cell.length_a   1.000
_cell.length_b   1.000
_cell.length_c   1.000
_cell.angle_alpha   90.00
_cell.angle_beta   90.00
_cell.angle_gamma   90.00
#
_symmetry.space_group_name_H-M   'P 1'
#
loop_
_entity.id
_entity.type
_entity.pdbx_description
1 polymer ?
#
loop_
_entity_poly.entity_id
_entity_poly.type
_entity_poly.pdbx_seq_one_letter_code
_entity_poly.pdbx_strand_id
1 'polypeptide(L)'
;MTVMAENNPIGNQPENLIFWFRPVTHEQLNRIRDCHSKGAVLPVARSGLSQSVAALLAREAGMPSPGEGKGVRGTDRSAVLDAMNRKFNLLLEHVYPPQSVLSRAPVMLEPEGRGGVVWLKNAPFAENDVLELRFLVSARLPWLFHGYARVVRMRKDWSTRGTRVEFRFETGRATHEDANLVPNAPSPPEPTLTVPAQTPVPQPRATFSPSSLPPVPTAQKQPLPELTTIQKKKPIVEKKIQKTVPQNQPSLVVDADGKYEHMLQEGLKMSQLAVEDAVVNKGEDPHLRFQPQADQRRDFRINDRIPFVWCHVSDTALQEAMVTFHKDKAFGLRTIIRNQQKILAILSDIQEQLKRKHSKARKNVDWHRDRLSWLFLRAASENDENYFLGMTELFAAIARDISKQAGGSGGQWSIQVLSLLRHMMELRQVRDQSNPVTEANALKKANASLEDVERQLPKALQKVEENEPALAAKLKMYMEAIATIDLTQHDRPVGQSPDGKDLFTVNLSATGLAFRTRRLWVKKGDILEMRIFLSTGGDRFDPVTTYGRVVFVNEPVDNKIKVATYIDPKPLVFEQKIYLHIARRQRELLSDRSLTKDADDF
;
A
#
# COMPACT_ATOMS: atom_id res chain seq x y z
N MET A 1 -34.03 -13.43 52.81
CA MET A 1 -33.72 -14.05 51.50
C MET A 1 -34.54 -13.31 50.47
N THR A 2 -33.90 -12.42 49.72
CA THR A 2 -34.56 -11.54 48.75
C THR A 2 -33.77 -11.66 47.45
N VAL A 3 -34.47 -12.14 46.43
CA VAL A 3 -33.93 -12.45 45.10
C VAL A 3 -33.38 -11.18 44.47
N MET A 4 -32.09 -11.19 44.10
CA MET A 4 -31.49 -10.13 43.30
C MET A 4 -31.99 -10.25 41.87
N ALA A 5 -32.64 -9.18 41.39
CA ALA A 5 -33.02 -9.05 39.99
C ALA A 5 -31.77 -8.82 39.14
N GLU A 6 -31.54 -9.71 38.17
CA GLU A 6 -30.50 -9.61 37.17
C GLU A 6 -30.76 -8.41 36.24
N ASN A 7 -29.82 -7.45 36.24
CA ASN A 7 -29.83 -6.33 35.31
C ASN A 7 -29.31 -6.82 33.94
N ASN A 8 -30.23 -7.08 33.01
CA ASN A 8 -29.92 -7.23 31.59
C ASN A 8 -29.36 -5.91 31.00
N PRO A 9 -28.30 -5.94 30.18
CA PRO A 9 -27.82 -4.76 29.47
C PRO A 9 -28.78 -4.38 28.34
N ILE A 10 -29.28 -3.14 28.37
CA ILE A 10 -30.02 -2.50 27.28
C ILE A 10 -29.04 -2.24 26.12
N GLY A 11 -29.42 -2.63 24.89
CA GLY A 11 -28.62 -2.44 23.68
C GLY A 11 -28.29 -0.96 23.40
N ASN A 12 -27.11 -0.72 22.82
CA ASN A 12 -26.50 0.59 22.47
C ASN A 12 -25.74 1.32 23.58
N GLN A 13 -24.65 0.76 24.12
CA GLN A 13 -23.71 1.58 24.89
C GLN A 13 -22.78 2.41 23.96
N PRO A 14 -22.65 3.73 24.18
CA PRO A 14 -21.70 4.59 23.47
C PRO A 14 -20.24 4.20 23.77
N GLU A 15 -19.37 4.25 22.76
CA GLU A 15 -17.93 4.04 22.94
C GLU A 15 -17.35 5.15 23.84
N ASN A 16 -16.50 4.77 24.79
CA ASN A 16 -15.70 5.72 25.57
C ASN A 16 -14.61 6.32 24.69
N LEU A 17 -14.97 7.31 23.87
CA LEU A 17 -14.02 8.01 23.02
C LEU A 17 -13.23 9.04 23.83
N ILE A 18 -11.94 9.19 23.48
CA ILE A 18 -11.14 10.31 23.94
C ILE A 18 -11.50 11.48 23.02
N PHE A 19 -12.02 12.56 23.60
CA PHE A 19 -12.32 13.76 22.85
C PHE A 19 -11.78 15.00 23.53
N TRP A 20 -11.42 15.96 22.69
CA TRP A 20 -10.98 17.27 23.10
C TRP A 20 -11.96 18.29 22.55
N PHE A 21 -12.26 19.31 23.36
CA PHE A 21 -13.10 20.40 22.95
C PHE A 21 -12.50 21.74 23.37
N ARG A 22 -12.83 22.78 22.61
CA ARG A 22 -12.53 24.18 22.96
C ARG A 22 -13.69 25.08 22.58
N PRO A 23 -14.16 25.97 23.48
CA PRO A 23 -15.09 27.02 23.09
C PRO A 23 -14.51 27.90 21.99
N VAL A 24 -15.34 28.23 21.00
CA VAL A 24 -15.01 29.10 19.87
C VAL A 24 -15.95 30.28 19.91
N THR A 25 -15.40 31.49 19.95
CA THR A 25 -16.22 32.70 19.92
C THR A 25 -16.85 32.90 18.54
N HIS A 26 -17.96 33.63 18.48
CA HIS A 26 -18.62 33.92 17.20
C HIS A 26 -17.69 34.60 16.19
N GLU A 27 -16.83 35.53 16.66
CA GLU A 27 -15.81 36.20 15.85
C GLU A 27 -14.77 35.22 15.29
N GLN A 28 -14.30 34.27 16.11
CA GLN A 28 -13.37 33.23 15.67
C GLN A 28 -13.99 32.31 14.63
N LEU A 29 -15.24 31.88 14.87
CA LEU A 29 -15.98 31.05 13.92
C LEU A 29 -16.17 31.74 12.57
N ASN A 30 -16.51 33.03 12.58
CA ASN A 30 -16.68 33.81 11.35
C ASN A 30 -15.37 33.97 10.58
N ARG A 31 -14.23 34.20 11.28
CA ARG A 31 -12.91 34.21 10.64
C ARG A 31 -12.55 32.86 10.04
N ILE A 32 -12.83 31.77 10.74
CA ILE A 32 -12.58 30.41 10.24
C ILE A 32 -13.42 30.14 8.98
N ARG A 33 -14.71 30.50 9.00
CA ARG A 33 -15.61 30.38 7.86
C ARG A 33 -15.14 31.22 6.66
N ASP A 34 -14.74 32.46 6.89
CA ASP A 34 -14.21 33.35 5.87
C ASP A 34 -12.94 32.76 5.22
N CYS A 35 -11.99 32.27 6.03
CA CYS A 35 -10.80 31.59 5.53
C CYS A 35 -11.13 30.32 4.72
N HIS A 36 -12.04 29.47 5.21
CA HIS A 36 -12.49 28.29 4.49
C HIS A 36 -13.17 28.64 3.16
N SER A 37 -13.99 29.70 3.13
CA SER A 37 -14.66 30.17 1.90
C SER A 37 -13.68 30.67 0.84
N LYS A 38 -12.51 31.17 1.27
CA LYS A 38 -11.42 31.64 0.42
C LYS A 38 -10.42 30.53 0.06
N GLY A 39 -10.68 29.27 0.42
CA GLY A 39 -9.79 28.14 0.18
C GLY A 39 -8.50 28.17 1.00
N ALA A 40 -8.40 29.06 1.99
CA ALA A 40 -7.26 29.16 2.88
C ALA A 40 -7.48 28.25 4.10
N VAL A 41 -6.57 27.30 4.30
CA VAL A 41 -6.50 26.54 5.55
C VAL A 41 -5.78 27.43 6.56
N LEU A 42 -6.49 27.91 7.58
CA LEU A 42 -5.80 28.49 8.74
C LEU A 42 -4.98 27.38 9.40
N PRO A 43 -3.63 27.45 9.43
CA PRO A 43 -2.89 26.60 10.34
C PRO A 43 -3.36 26.99 11.75
N VAL A 44 -4.03 26.06 12.43
CA VAL A 44 -4.63 26.29 13.75
C VAL A 44 -3.50 26.43 14.77
N ALA A 45 -2.89 27.61 14.82
CA ALA A 45 -2.03 28.01 15.92
C ALA A 45 -2.95 28.34 17.11
N ARG A 46 -2.68 27.74 18.28
CA ARG A 46 -3.26 28.22 19.53
C ARG A 46 -3.09 29.74 19.60
N SER A 47 -4.08 30.46 20.10
CA SER A 47 -3.87 31.87 20.49
C SER A 47 -2.70 31.91 21.47
N GLY A 48 -1.62 32.61 21.12
CA GLY A 48 -0.36 32.65 21.88
C GLY A 48 0.74 31.69 21.42
N LEU A 49 0.47 30.74 20.52
CA LEU A 49 1.50 29.81 20.00
C LEU A 49 2.60 30.56 19.26
N SER A 50 2.26 31.60 18.48
CA SER A 50 3.23 32.44 17.80
C SER A 50 4.14 33.19 18.78
N GLN A 51 3.60 33.65 19.92
CA GLN A 51 4.38 34.28 20.99
C GLN A 51 5.22 33.26 21.77
N SER A 52 4.70 32.08 22.07
CA SER A 52 5.45 31.00 22.72
C SER A 52 6.58 30.46 21.84
N VAL A 53 6.32 30.29 20.55
CA VAL A 53 7.32 29.90 19.53
C VAL A 53 8.34 31.01 19.33
N ALA A 54 7.90 32.27 19.23
CA ALA A 54 8.83 33.41 19.16
C ALA A 54 9.68 33.55 20.42
N ALA A 55 9.12 33.33 21.62
CA ALA A 55 9.85 33.36 22.88
C ALA A 55 10.84 32.18 23.01
N LEU A 56 10.48 30.98 22.53
CA LEU A 56 11.37 29.82 22.47
C LEU A 56 12.52 30.04 21.48
N LEU A 57 12.21 30.56 20.28
CA LEU A 57 13.20 30.91 19.27
C LEU A 57 14.11 32.07 19.74
N ALA A 58 13.57 33.05 20.46
CA ALA A 58 14.35 34.15 21.05
C ALA A 58 15.24 33.68 22.22
N ARG A 59 14.78 32.72 23.04
CA ARG A 59 15.59 32.08 24.09
C ARG A 59 16.76 31.28 23.51
N GLU A 60 16.57 30.63 22.36
CA GLU A 60 17.63 29.91 21.65
C GLU A 60 18.52 30.81 20.77
N ALA A 61 18.05 31.97 20.31
CA ALA A 61 18.89 32.94 19.59
C ALA A 61 20.02 33.51 20.47
N GLY A 62 19.90 33.39 21.80
CA GLY A 62 20.95 33.71 22.77
C GLY A 62 21.87 32.53 23.13
N MET A 63 21.63 31.32 22.58
CA MET A 63 22.52 30.17 22.80
C MET A 63 23.65 30.21 21.76
N PRO A 64 24.92 30.18 22.18
CA PRO A 64 26.04 30.22 21.25
C PRO A 64 25.96 29.01 20.31
N SER A 65 25.89 29.30 19.02
CA SER A 65 25.94 28.27 17.97
C SER A 65 27.23 27.46 18.15
N PRO A 66 27.19 26.12 18.18
CA PRO A 66 28.39 25.29 18.27
C PRO A 66 29.11 25.37 16.92
N GLY A 67 29.88 26.44 16.69
CA GLY A 67 30.48 26.69 15.39
C GLY A 67 31.16 28.04 15.15
N GLU A 68 31.16 29.00 16.08
CA GLU A 68 32.05 30.17 15.96
C GLU A 68 33.46 29.86 16.49
N GLY A 69 34.02 28.76 15.98
CA GLY A 69 35.39 28.33 16.21
C GLY A 69 35.91 27.74 14.91
N LYS A 70 36.71 28.54 14.21
CA LYS A 70 37.40 28.26 12.94
C LYS A 70 37.60 26.77 12.63
N GLY A 71 37.01 26.33 11.52
CA GLY A 71 37.56 25.27 10.68
C GLY A 71 37.35 23.84 11.16
N VAL A 72 36.12 23.31 11.02
CA VAL A 72 35.91 21.86 10.94
C VAL A 72 35.03 21.56 9.72
N ARG A 73 35.65 21.17 8.60
CA ARG A 73 34.96 20.43 7.53
C ARG A 73 34.54 19.09 8.11
N GLY A 74 33.24 18.89 8.27
CA GLY A 74 32.68 17.65 8.82
C GLY A 74 31.82 17.86 10.06
N THR A 75 31.06 18.95 10.15
CA THR A 75 29.93 19.01 11.08
C THR A 75 29.00 17.84 10.76
N ASP A 76 28.92 16.93 11.71
CA ASP A 76 28.25 15.65 11.62
C ASP A 76 26.78 15.89 11.25
N ARG A 77 26.41 15.52 10.02
CA ARG A 77 25.05 15.73 9.48
C ARG A 77 24.00 15.10 10.39
N SER A 78 24.38 14.08 11.16
CA SER A 78 23.56 13.46 12.20
C SER A 78 23.23 14.44 13.33
N ALA A 79 24.19 15.21 13.83
CA ALA A 79 23.98 16.15 14.93
C ALA A 79 23.03 17.29 14.54
N VAL A 80 23.11 17.75 13.29
CA VAL A 80 22.18 18.75 12.73
C VAL A 80 20.76 18.18 12.61
N LEU A 81 20.63 16.93 12.12
CA LEU A 81 19.34 16.26 12.01
C LEU A 81 18.73 15.94 13.39
N ASP A 82 19.53 15.56 14.38
CA ASP A 82 19.09 15.32 15.75
C ASP A 82 18.65 16.60 16.44
N ALA A 83 19.32 17.73 16.19
CA ALA A 83 18.89 19.04 16.66
C ALA A 83 17.56 19.46 16.00
N MET A 84 17.39 19.21 14.70
CA MET A 84 16.12 19.45 13.99
C MET A 84 14.99 18.54 14.50
N ASN A 85 15.25 17.25 14.76
CA ASN A 85 14.28 16.32 15.31
C ASN A 85 13.87 16.71 16.74
N ARG A 86 14.81 17.14 17.58
CA ARG A 86 14.49 17.67 18.91
C ARG A 86 13.63 18.92 18.83
N LYS A 87 13.94 19.85 17.92
CA LYS A 87 13.12 21.05 17.65
C LYS A 87 11.71 20.68 17.19
N PHE A 88 11.61 19.71 16.28
CA PHE A 88 10.34 19.23 15.76
C PHE A 88 9.49 18.55 16.85
N ASN A 89 10.10 17.69 17.67
CA ASN A 89 9.41 17.01 18.77
C ASN A 89 8.96 17.99 19.87
N LEU A 90 9.78 18.98 20.25
CA LEU A 90 9.38 20.05 21.18
C LEU A 90 8.22 20.88 20.65
N LEU A 91 8.24 21.21 19.35
CA LEU A 91 7.13 21.90 18.69
C LEU A 91 5.87 21.03 18.67
N LEU A 92 5.99 19.73 18.37
CA LEU A 92 4.89 18.78 18.42
C LEU A 92 4.27 18.70 19.82
N GLU A 93 5.09 18.59 20.87
CA GLU A 93 4.64 18.60 22.27
C GLU A 93 3.82 19.86 22.63
N HIS A 94 4.11 21.00 22.00
CA HIS A 94 3.39 22.26 22.21
C HIS A 94 2.17 22.44 21.29
N VAL A 95 2.10 21.68 20.19
CA VAL A 95 0.97 21.63 19.24
C VAL A 95 -0.14 20.71 19.74
N TYR A 96 0.17 19.68 20.54
CA TYR A 96 -0.83 18.81 21.17
C TYR A 96 -1.44 19.48 22.42
N PRO A 97 -2.76 19.32 22.67
CA PRO A 97 -3.30 19.65 23.98
C PRO A 97 -2.66 18.72 25.02
N PRO A 98 -2.19 19.24 26.17
CA PRO A 98 -1.66 18.38 27.23
C PRO A 98 -2.76 17.39 27.66
N GLN A 99 -2.36 16.17 28.05
CA GLN A 99 -3.31 15.10 28.43
C GLN A 99 -4.31 15.54 29.50
N SER A 100 -3.94 16.52 30.33
CA SER A 100 -4.80 17.16 31.34
C SER A 100 -6.03 17.89 30.79
N VAL A 101 -6.06 18.21 29.48
CA VAL A 101 -7.17 18.92 28.81
C VAL A 101 -8.03 17.93 27.98
N LEU A 102 -7.63 16.66 27.90
CA LEU A 102 -8.39 15.62 27.21
C LEU A 102 -9.51 15.11 28.11
N SER A 103 -10.75 15.23 27.64
CA SER A 103 -11.90 14.65 28.34
C SER A 103 -12.17 13.25 27.80
N ARG A 104 -12.21 12.25 28.67
CA ARG A 104 -12.72 10.92 28.33
C ARG A 104 -14.18 10.89 28.70
N ALA A 105 -15.04 10.76 27.70
CA ALA A 105 -16.45 10.54 27.98
C ALA A 105 -17.12 9.77 26.84
N PRO A 106 -18.22 9.07 27.14
CA PRO A 106 -18.95 8.34 26.13
C PRO A 106 -19.47 9.30 25.06
N VAL A 107 -19.30 8.96 23.80
CA VAL A 107 -19.79 9.74 22.66
C VAL A 107 -20.65 8.84 21.78
N MET A 108 -21.80 9.36 21.36
CA MET A 108 -22.69 8.74 20.39
C MET A 108 -22.88 9.70 19.23
N LEU A 109 -22.36 9.37 18.05
CA LEU A 109 -22.60 10.17 16.85
C LEU A 109 -23.96 9.83 16.24
N GLU A 110 -24.64 10.83 15.70
CA GLU A 110 -25.87 10.59 14.93
C GLU A 110 -25.53 9.84 13.63
N PRO A 111 -26.33 8.83 13.23
CA PRO A 111 -26.08 8.07 11.99
C PRO A 111 -26.01 8.94 10.73
N GLU A 112 -26.73 10.07 10.74
CA GLU A 112 -26.76 11.03 9.63
C GLU A 112 -25.52 11.94 9.57
N GLY A 113 -24.60 11.84 10.54
CA GLY A 113 -23.38 12.64 10.59
C GLY A 113 -23.64 14.14 10.86
N ARG A 114 -24.84 14.51 11.31
CA ARG A 114 -25.23 15.90 11.58
C ARG A 114 -24.80 16.38 12.96
N GLY A 115 -24.47 15.47 13.88
CA GLY A 115 -24.16 15.80 15.25
C GLY A 115 -23.88 14.57 16.10
N GLY A 116 -24.04 14.74 17.41
CA GLY A 116 -23.88 13.66 18.37
C GLY A 116 -24.26 14.06 19.79
N VAL A 117 -24.08 13.11 20.69
CA VAL A 117 -24.35 13.23 22.12
C VAL A 117 -23.12 12.83 22.89
N VAL A 118 -22.77 13.60 23.92
CA VAL A 118 -21.67 13.30 24.83
C VAL A 118 -22.09 13.48 26.29
N TRP A 119 -21.60 12.62 27.18
CA TRP A 119 -21.94 12.68 28.61
C TRP A 119 -20.76 13.23 29.40
N LEU A 120 -20.86 14.45 29.92
CA LEU A 120 -19.79 15.13 30.64
C LEU A 120 -20.12 15.30 32.12
N LYS A 121 -19.22 14.89 33.02
CA LYS A 121 -19.40 15.09 34.47
C LYS A 121 -19.59 16.57 34.82
N ASN A 122 -18.75 17.43 34.25
CA ASN A 122 -18.82 18.89 34.36
C ASN A 122 -18.61 19.49 32.96
N ALA A 123 -19.65 20.02 32.33
CA ALA A 123 -19.54 20.71 31.05
C ALA A 123 -19.24 22.19 31.28
N PRO A 124 -18.08 22.72 30.83
CA PRO A 124 -17.67 24.11 31.09
C PRO A 124 -18.20 25.10 30.04
N PHE A 125 -19.33 24.79 29.41
CA PHE A 125 -19.95 25.55 28.34
C PHE A 125 -21.49 25.44 28.45
N ALA A 126 -22.22 26.30 27.76
CA ALA A 126 -23.67 26.41 27.80
C ALA A 126 -24.34 25.98 26.48
N GLU A 127 -25.67 25.90 26.49
CA GLU A 127 -26.45 25.77 25.25
C GLU A 127 -26.17 26.95 24.31
N ASN A 128 -26.15 26.68 23.01
CA ASN A 128 -25.76 27.57 21.92
C ASN A 128 -24.27 27.93 21.80
N ASP A 129 -23.42 27.50 22.74
CA ASP A 129 -21.97 27.66 22.58
C ASP A 129 -21.47 26.85 21.37
N VAL A 130 -20.48 27.41 20.67
CA VAL A 130 -19.80 26.72 19.58
C VAL A 130 -18.50 26.15 20.09
N LEU A 131 -18.28 24.88 19.80
CA LEU A 131 -17.13 24.12 20.22
C LEU A 131 -16.34 23.67 18.99
N GLU A 132 -15.03 23.80 19.05
CA GLU A 132 -14.11 23.02 18.23
C GLU A 132 -14.00 21.63 18.86
N LEU A 133 -14.33 20.58 18.13
CA LEU A 133 -14.33 19.20 18.59
C LEU A 133 -13.27 18.39 17.85
N ARG A 134 -12.54 17.55 18.59
CA ARG A 134 -11.60 16.57 18.05
C ARG A 134 -11.81 15.22 18.71
N PHE A 135 -11.96 14.16 17.90
CA PHE A 135 -12.18 12.79 18.38
C PHE A 135 -11.06 11.84 17.94
N LEU A 136 -10.72 10.91 18.83
CA LEU A 136 -9.78 9.82 18.57
C LEU A 136 -10.57 8.52 18.44
N VAL A 137 -10.73 8.04 17.20
CA VAL A 137 -11.51 6.83 16.89
C VAL A 137 -10.63 5.56 17.00
N SER A 138 -9.30 5.70 17.10
CA SER A 138 -8.37 4.58 17.25
C SER A 138 -7.09 5.01 17.98
N ALA A 139 -6.58 4.13 18.86
CA ALA A 139 -5.39 4.35 19.68
C ALA A 139 -4.07 4.60 18.90
N ARG A 140 -4.09 4.55 17.55
CA ARG A 140 -2.89 4.62 16.70
C ARG A 140 -2.84 5.81 15.73
N LEU A 141 -3.85 6.69 15.71
CA LEU A 141 -3.84 7.92 14.91
C LEU A 141 -4.09 9.14 15.82
N PRO A 142 -3.42 10.28 15.58
CA PRO A 142 -3.51 11.41 16.50
C PRO A 142 -4.91 12.04 16.56
N TRP A 143 -5.71 12.05 15.48
CA TRP A 143 -7.14 12.43 15.45
C TRP A 143 -7.81 11.86 14.18
N LEU A 144 -9.06 11.38 14.24
CA LEU A 144 -9.81 10.92 13.05
C LEU A 144 -10.88 11.93 12.61
N PHE A 145 -11.23 12.89 13.47
CA PHE A 145 -12.23 13.92 13.21
C PHE A 145 -11.82 15.26 13.85
N HIS A 146 -11.95 16.34 13.08
CA HIS A 146 -11.84 17.73 13.53
C HIS A 146 -12.99 18.53 12.90
N GLY A 147 -13.83 19.15 13.73
CA GLY A 147 -14.95 19.93 13.26
C GLY A 147 -15.46 20.93 14.30
N TYR A 148 -16.34 21.82 13.87
CA TYR A 148 -17.00 22.78 14.74
C TYR A 148 -18.42 22.31 14.99
N ALA A 149 -18.91 22.39 16.22
CA ALA A 149 -20.26 21.99 16.57
C ALA A 149 -20.89 22.97 17.55
N ARG A 150 -22.19 23.20 17.41
CA ARG A 150 -22.99 23.98 18.35
C ARG A 150 -23.63 23.06 19.37
N VAL A 151 -23.57 23.43 20.64
CA VAL A 151 -24.34 22.77 21.69
C VAL A 151 -25.81 23.12 21.49
N VAL A 152 -26.61 22.12 21.15
CA VAL A 152 -28.06 22.29 20.90
C VAL A 152 -28.83 22.20 22.21
N ARG A 153 -28.42 21.27 23.08
CA ARG A 153 -29.16 20.99 24.32
C ARG A 153 -28.27 20.39 25.39
N MET A 154 -28.52 20.77 26.63
CA MET A 154 -27.86 20.20 27.81
C MET A 154 -28.93 19.71 28.80
N ARG A 155 -28.87 18.44 29.18
CA ARG A 155 -29.79 17.87 30.19
C ARG A 155 -28.99 17.18 31.29
N LYS A 156 -29.35 17.43 32.55
CA LYS A 156 -28.86 16.62 33.66
C LYS A 156 -29.48 15.23 33.54
N ASP A 157 -28.65 14.23 33.28
CA ASP A 157 -29.13 12.86 33.15
C ASP A 157 -29.34 12.26 34.55
N TRP A 158 -30.47 11.57 34.76
CA TRP A 158 -30.84 11.06 36.10
C TRP A 158 -29.98 9.87 36.52
N SER A 159 -29.29 9.23 35.56
CA SER A 159 -28.43 8.08 35.78
C SER A 159 -27.00 8.47 36.16
N THR A 160 -26.75 9.21 37.25
CA THR A 160 -25.44 9.42 37.94
C THR A 160 -24.16 9.72 37.11
N ARG A 161 -24.23 9.87 35.78
CA ARG A 161 -23.11 9.87 34.83
C ARG A 161 -22.74 11.27 34.30
N GLY A 162 -23.46 12.31 34.72
CA GLY A 162 -23.17 13.71 34.38
C GLY A 162 -24.25 14.39 33.53
N THR A 163 -23.85 15.45 32.85
CA THR A 163 -24.69 16.23 31.92
C THR A 163 -24.60 15.64 30.52
N ARG A 164 -25.75 15.28 29.96
CA ARG A 164 -25.89 14.89 28.55
C ARG A 164 -25.88 16.17 27.70
N VAL A 165 -24.91 16.25 26.80
CA VAL A 165 -24.70 17.38 25.89
C VAL A 165 -24.98 16.89 24.47
N GLU A 166 -26.01 17.44 23.85
CA GLU A 166 -26.35 17.20 22.44
C GLU A 166 -25.73 18.33 21.60
N PHE A 167 -24.97 17.98 20.57
CA PHE A 167 -24.30 18.93 19.69
C PHE A 167 -24.60 18.65 18.22
N ARG A 168 -24.63 19.70 17.41
CA ARG A 168 -24.83 19.64 15.96
C ARG A 168 -23.64 20.26 15.25
N PHE A 169 -23.09 19.57 14.25
CA PHE A 169 -21.97 20.09 13.48
C PHE A 169 -22.38 21.32 12.67
N GLU A 170 -21.52 22.33 12.69
CA GLU A 170 -21.65 23.52 11.86
C GLU A 170 -21.18 23.14 10.44
N THR A 171 -22.13 22.79 9.57
CA THR A 171 -21.81 22.53 8.16
C THR A 171 -21.32 23.82 7.51
N GLY A 172 -20.13 23.81 6.91
CA GLY A 172 -19.48 24.95 6.25
C GLY A 172 -20.21 25.52 5.02
N ARG A 173 -21.50 25.21 4.84
CA ARG A 173 -22.38 25.84 3.86
C ARG A 173 -23.63 26.30 4.61
N ALA A 174 -23.74 27.60 4.82
CA ALA A 174 -25.05 28.23 4.83
C ALA A 174 -25.61 28.06 3.41
N THR A 175 -26.23 26.91 3.14
CA THR A 175 -27.26 26.86 2.12
C THR A 175 -28.39 27.75 2.61
N HIS A 176 -28.78 28.68 1.75
CA HIS A 176 -29.73 29.77 1.95
C HIS A 176 -31.18 29.32 2.24
N GLU A 177 -31.40 28.14 2.84
CA GLU A 177 -32.72 27.50 2.90
C GLU A 177 -33.40 27.54 4.29
N ASP A 178 -32.71 27.89 5.38
CA ASP A 178 -33.33 27.97 6.72
C ASP A 178 -33.80 29.38 7.13
N ALA A 179 -33.99 30.30 6.17
CA ALA A 179 -34.55 31.63 6.43
C ALA A 179 -36.10 31.70 6.34
N ASN A 180 -36.79 30.60 6.01
CA ASN A 180 -38.24 30.58 5.80
C ASN A 180 -39.02 29.83 6.89
N LEU A 181 -38.73 30.11 8.16
CA LEU A 181 -39.61 29.75 9.28
C LEU A 181 -39.82 30.95 10.21
N VAL A 182 -40.51 31.98 9.70
CA VAL A 182 -41.27 32.95 10.52
C VAL A 182 -42.65 33.12 9.89
N PRO A 183 -43.75 33.10 10.65
CA PRO A 183 -45.11 33.16 10.12
C PRO A 183 -45.54 34.59 9.75
N ASN A 184 -46.11 34.71 8.55
CA ASN A 184 -47.05 35.72 8.04
C ASN A 184 -47.12 37.10 8.74
N ALA A 185 -46.67 38.13 8.04
CA ALA A 185 -47.22 39.49 8.12
C ALA A 185 -47.56 39.97 6.69
N PRO A 186 -48.68 40.71 6.49
CA PRO A 186 -49.18 41.04 5.15
C PRO A 186 -48.36 42.14 4.49
N SER A 187 -48.02 41.93 3.22
CA SER A 187 -47.34 42.91 2.36
C SER A 187 -48.34 43.95 1.82
N PRO A 188 -47.97 45.25 1.79
CA PRO A 188 -48.68 46.29 1.02
C PRO A 188 -48.25 46.27 -0.46
N PRO A 189 -49.03 46.90 -1.36
CA PRO A 189 -49.06 46.55 -2.78
C PRO A 189 -47.90 47.15 -3.60
N GLU A 190 -47.55 46.43 -4.67
CA GLU A 190 -46.57 46.79 -5.69
C GLU A 190 -46.88 48.11 -6.41
N PRO A 191 -45.86 48.90 -6.79
CA PRO A 191 -45.94 49.76 -7.94
C PRO A 191 -45.29 49.11 -9.16
N THR A 192 -46.12 48.92 -10.19
CA THR A 192 -45.76 48.58 -11.56
C THR A 192 -44.89 49.67 -12.18
N LEU A 193 -43.72 49.34 -12.74
CA LEU A 193 -43.01 50.20 -13.70
C LEU A 193 -42.36 49.40 -14.84
N THR A 194 -43.09 49.43 -15.96
CA THR A 194 -42.71 49.53 -17.37
C THR A 194 -41.23 49.37 -17.77
N VAL A 195 -41.04 48.40 -18.66
CA VAL A 195 -39.90 48.22 -19.58
C VAL A 195 -39.87 49.32 -20.65
N PRO A 196 -38.67 49.79 -21.06
CA PRO A 196 -38.46 50.13 -22.46
C PRO A 196 -37.32 49.31 -23.09
N ALA A 197 -37.54 49.02 -24.37
CA ALA A 197 -36.68 48.24 -25.26
C ALA A 197 -35.53 49.08 -25.88
N GLN A 198 -34.71 48.36 -26.68
CA GLN A 198 -33.64 48.80 -27.60
C GLN A 198 -32.24 48.80 -26.96
N THR A 199 -31.13 48.35 -27.57
CA THR A 199 -30.74 48.28 -29.00
C THR A 199 -29.57 47.27 -29.14
N PRO A 200 -29.33 46.61 -30.28
CA PRO A 200 -28.21 45.68 -30.45
C PRO A 200 -26.88 46.41 -30.69
N VAL A 201 -25.83 46.01 -29.98
CA VAL A 201 -24.45 46.51 -30.18
C VAL A 201 -23.69 45.59 -31.17
N PRO A 202 -22.92 46.13 -32.13
CA PRO A 202 -22.25 45.35 -33.17
C PRO A 202 -20.96 44.66 -32.66
N GLN A 203 -20.70 43.47 -33.19
CA GLN A 203 -19.43 42.76 -33.04
C GLN A 203 -18.28 43.47 -33.77
N PRO A 204 -17.09 43.63 -33.17
CA PRO A 204 -15.89 43.93 -33.93
C PRO A 204 -15.23 42.65 -34.47
N ARG A 205 -14.97 42.66 -35.78
CA ARG A 205 -14.08 41.74 -36.50
C ARG A 205 -12.67 41.80 -35.90
N ALA A 206 -12.14 40.67 -35.45
CA ALA A 206 -10.72 40.53 -35.17
C ALA A 206 -9.97 40.15 -36.46
N THR A 207 -9.12 41.07 -36.91
CA THR A 207 -8.13 40.91 -37.98
C THR A 207 -6.99 40.00 -37.55
N PHE A 208 -6.60 39.10 -38.45
CA PHE A 208 -5.39 38.29 -38.36
C PHE A 208 -4.14 39.16 -38.33
N SER A 209 -3.19 38.84 -37.45
CA SER A 209 -1.78 39.23 -37.57
C SER A 209 -0.89 38.06 -37.17
N PRO A 210 0.13 37.70 -37.98
CA PRO A 210 0.98 36.54 -37.74
C PRO A 210 2.13 36.89 -36.80
N SER A 211 2.21 36.23 -35.64
CA SER A 211 3.34 36.39 -34.72
C SER A 211 4.29 35.19 -34.82
N SER A 212 5.42 35.43 -35.49
CA SER A 212 6.79 35.12 -35.06
C SER A 212 7.05 33.85 -34.22
N LEU A 213 7.72 32.90 -34.87
CA LEU A 213 8.44 31.76 -34.27
C LEU A 213 9.48 32.20 -33.21
N PRO A 214 9.63 31.48 -32.09
CA PRO A 214 10.78 31.64 -31.21
C PRO A 214 12.04 30.95 -31.79
N PRO A 215 13.24 31.48 -31.49
CA PRO A 215 14.50 30.97 -32.04
C PRO A 215 14.96 29.66 -31.39
N VAL A 216 15.63 28.86 -32.22
CA VAL A 216 16.34 27.62 -31.89
C VAL A 216 17.50 27.91 -30.92
N PRO A 217 17.63 27.19 -29.78
CA PRO A 217 18.83 27.28 -28.97
C PRO A 217 20.00 26.54 -29.61
N THR A 218 21.05 27.30 -29.92
CA THR A 218 22.34 26.86 -30.43
C THR A 218 23.04 25.96 -29.40
N ALA A 219 23.55 24.81 -29.88
CA ALA A 219 24.31 23.86 -29.09
C ALA A 219 25.63 24.46 -28.58
N GLN A 220 25.79 24.56 -27.26
CA GLN A 220 27.09 24.78 -26.63
C GLN A 220 27.81 23.44 -26.45
N LYS A 221 28.94 23.30 -27.15
CA LYS A 221 29.94 22.25 -26.92
C LYS A 221 30.58 22.46 -25.54
N GLN A 222 30.38 21.53 -24.62
CA GLN A 222 31.23 21.40 -23.43
C GLN A 222 32.47 20.56 -23.77
N PRO A 223 33.67 20.95 -23.31
CA PRO A 223 34.87 20.15 -23.46
C PRO A 223 34.91 18.98 -22.46
N LEU A 224 35.38 17.83 -22.95
CA LEU A 224 35.70 16.61 -22.18
C LEU A 224 36.68 16.91 -21.03
N PRO A 225 36.47 16.40 -19.82
CA PRO A 225 37.54 16.29 -18.83
C PRO A 225 38.43 15.08 -19.14
N GLU A 226 39.74 15.35 -19.06
CA GLU A 226 40.85 14.44 -19.33
C GLU A 226 40.85 13.20 -18.41
N LEU A 227 41.13 12.03 -19.01
CA LEU A 227 41.44 10.80 -18.28
C LEU A 227 42.79 10.95 -17.57
N THR A 228 42.78 11.00 -16.24
CA THR A 228 43.98 10.71 -15.45
C THR A 228 44.30 9.22 -15.48
N THR A 229 45.40 8.92 -16.16
CA THR A 229 46.10 7.64 -16.25
C THR A 229 46.52 7.14 -14.86
N ILE A 230 45.89 6.07 -14.36
CA ILE A 230 46.37 5.35 -13.18
C ILE A 230 47.44 4.35 -13.63
N GLN A 231 48.67 4.60 -13.20
CA GLN A 231 49.84 3.78 -13.47
C GLN A 231 49.73 2.40 -12.82
N LYS A 232 50.07 1.37 -13.59
CA LYS A 232 50.34 0.00 -13.14
C LYS A 232 51.48 -0.01 -12.12
N LYS A 233 51.26 -0.61 -10.95
CA LYS A 233 52.34 -1.16 -10.10
C LYS A 233 51.99 -2.58 -9.67
N LYS A 234 52.88 -3.51 -10.03
CA LYS A 234 53.14 -4.83 -9.47
C LYS A 234 54.68 -4.99 -9.50
N PRO A 235 55.28 -6.01 -8.86
CA PRO A 235 55.04 -6.54 -7.51
C PRO A 235 56.38 -6.79 -6.76
N ILE A 236 56.43 -6.77 -5.42
CA ILE A 236 57.58 -7.28 -4.63
C ILE A 236 57.00 -7.87 -3.32
N VAL A 237 56.87 -9.20 -3.21
CA VAL A 237 57.78 -10.20 -2.60
C VAL A 237 57.63 -10.33 -1.07
N GLU A 238 57.20 -11.54 -0.70
CA GLU A 238 57.49 -12.36 0.48
C GLU A 238 57.59 -11.72 1.87
N LYS A 239 56.70 -12.18 2.77
CA LYS A 239 57.11 -12.55 4.14
C LYS A 239 56.42 -13.82 4.60
N LYS A 240 57.26 -14.81 4.92
CA LYS A 240 56.97 -16.02 5.69
C LYS A 240 56.22 -15.66 6.98
N ILE A 241 55.11 -16.34 7.25
CA ILE A 241 54.55 -16.46 8.59
C ILE A 241 54.53 -17.95 8.95
N GLN A 242 55.12 -18.23 10.11
CA GLN A 242 55.39 -19.52 10.70
C GLN A 242 54.09 -20.26 11.03
N LYS A 243 54.08 -21.57 10.77
CA LYS A 243 53.18 -22.54 11.37
C LYS A 243 53.39 -22.51 12.89
N THR A 244 52.40 -22.03 13.63
CA THR A 244 52.22 -22.32 15.05
C THR A 244 51.12 -23.36 15.17
N VAL A 245 51.46 -24.50 15.76
CA VAL A 245 50.55 -25.55 16.20
C VAL A 245 49.89 -25.09 17.49
N PRO A 246 48.56 -25.13 17.65
CA PRO A 246 47.95 -25.08 18.96
C PRO A 246 47.77 -26.50 19.51
N GLN A 247 48.30 -26.70 20.71
CA GLN A 247 48.00 -27.82 21.59
C GLN A 247 46.49 -27.89 21.90
N ASN A 248 46.01 -29.12 22.01
CA ASN A 248 44.72 -29.49 22.57
C ASN A 248 44.50 -28.85 23.95
N GLN A 249 43.45 -28.04 24.06
CA GLN A 249 42.71 -27.80 25.30
C GLN A 249 41.23 -28.11 25.05
N PRO A 250 40.52 -28.70 26.03
CA PRO A 250 39.12 -29.08 25.86
C PRO A 250 38.25 -27.83 25.79
N SER A 251 37.56 -27.64 24.68
CA SER A 251 36.53 -26.62 24.53
C SER A 251 35.33 -26.98 25.40
N LEU A 252 35.18 -26.30 26.54
CA LEU A 252 33.91 -26.18 27.24
C LEU A 252 32.93 -25.43 26.33
N VAL A 253 31.92 -26.16 25.84
CA VAL A 253 30.74 -25.60 25.19
C VAL A 253 30.05 -24.71 26.22
N VAL A 254 30.15 -23.39 26.03
CA VAL A 254 29.35 -22.43 26.78
C VAL A 254 28.07 -22.24 25.99
N ASP A 255 26.98 -22.81 26.50
CA ASP A 255 25.62 -22.64 25.98
C ASP A 255 25.26 -21.15 25.90
N ALA A 256 25.09 -20.64 24.69
CA ALA A 256 24.55 -19.30 24.44
C ALA A 256 23.11 -19.17 24.96
N ASP A 257 22.39 -20.29 25.05
CA ASP A 257 21.02 -20.37 25.56
C ASP A 257 20.97 -20.20 27.09
N GLY A 258 21.95 -20.74 27.83
CA GLY A 258 22.03 -20.60 29.28
C GLY A 258 22.31 -19.17 29.75
N LYS A 259 23.03 -18.37 28.94
CA LYS A 259 23.30 -16.96 29.25
C LYS A 259 22.06 -16.08 29.03
N TYR A 260 21.25 -16.41 28.03
CA TYR A 260 19.98 -15.73 27.77
C TYR A 260 18.93 -16.09 28.83
N GLU A 261 18.89 -17.36 29.24
CA GLU A 261 18.00 -17.86 30.28
C GLU A 261 18.37 -17.31 31.67
N HIS A 262 19.66 -17.15 31.96
CA HIS A 262 20.14 -16.45 33.17
C HIS A 262 19.78 -14.96 33.15
N MET A 263 19.88 -14.27 32.01
CA MET A 263 19.45 -12.86 31.88
C MET A 263 17.93 -12.69 32.04
N LEU A 264 17.14 -13.66 31.55
CA LEU A 264 15.69 -13.70 31.76
C LEU A 264 15.35 -13.95 33.23
N GLN A 265 16.04 -14.88 33.90
CA GLN A 265 15.84 -15.15 35.32
C GLN A 265 16.28 -14.00 36.23
N GLU A 266 17.37 -13.30 35.91
CA GLU A 266 17.74 -12.07 36.62
C GLU A 266 16.78 -10.91 36.35
N GLY A 267 16.29 -10.78 35.11
CA GLY A 267 15.24 -9.81 34.75
C GLY A 267 13.92 -10.06 35.50
N LEU A 268 13.57 -11.33 35.71
CA LEU A 268 12.42 -11.74 36.51
C LEU A 268 12.62 -11.48 38.01
N LYS A 269 13.81 -11.76 38.56
CA LYS A 269 14.16 -11.46 39.97
C LYS A 269 14.16 -9.96 40.27
N MET A 270 14.54 -9.12 39.31
CA MET A 270 14.54 -7.65 39.43
C MET A 270 13.13 -7.04 39.39
N SER A 271 12.11 -7.80 38.97
CA SER A 271 10.76 -7.27 38.75
C SER A 271 9.85 -7.24 40.01
N GLN A 272 10.29 -7.78 41.15
CA GLN A 272 9.52 -7.85 42.41
C GLN A 272 8.04 -8.30 42.25
N LEU A 273 7.73 -9.07 41.20
CA LEU A 273 6.40 -9.64 41.00
C LEU A 273 6.43 -11.08 41.52
N ALA A 274 5.62 -11.33 42.56
CA ALA A 274 5.46 -12.66 43.15
C ALA A 274 4.96 -13.66 42.09
N VAL A 275 5.64 -14.80 41.98
CA VAL A 275 5.45 -15.85 40.96
C VAL A 275 4.23 -16.74 41.26
N GLU A 276 3.32 -16.30 42.13
CA GLU A 276 2.14 -17.10 42.53
C GLU A 276 0.90 -16.85 41.64
N ASP A 277 0.92 -15.83 40.77
CA ASP A 277 -0.23 -15.51 39.89
C ASP A 277 -0.07 -15.94 38.41
N ALA A 278 1.01 -16.62 38.04
CA ALA A 278 1.29 -16.99 36.64
C ALA A 278 0.97 -18.46 36.28
N VAL A 279 0.22 -19.17 37.13
CA VAL A 279 -0.34 -20.49 36.79
C VAL A 279 -1.86 -20.40 36.79
N VAL A 280 -2.44 -19.96 35.67
CA VAL A 280 -3.89 -19.98 35.52
C VAL A 280 -4.34 -21.40 35.17
N ASN A 281 -4.90 -22.03 36.21
CA ASN A 281 -5.80 -23.16 36.15
C ASN A 281 -6.83 -23.03 35.02
N LYS A 282 -7.01 -24.13 34.29
CA LYS A 282 -8.23 -24.39 33.52
C LYS A 282 -9.38 -24.56 34.52
N GLY A 283 -10.26 -23.56 34.66
CA GLY A 283 -11.50 -23.74 35.43
C GLY A 283 -12.12 -22.43 35.95
N GLU A 284 -13.25 -22.07 35.34
CA GLU A 284 -14.36 -21.30 35.92
C GLU A 284 -14.11 -19.84 36.34
N ASP A 285 -14.11 -18.93 35.35
CA ASP A 285 -14.42 -17.52 35.56
C ASP A 285 -15.87 -17.23 35.05
N PRO A 286 -16.82 -16.83 35.92
CA PRO A 286 -18.21 -16.54 35.53
C PRO A 286 -18.36 -15.31 34.63
N HIS A 287 -17.34 -14.46 34.50
CA HIS A 287 -17.37 -13.24 33.71
C HIS A 287 -16.79 -13.37 32.29
N LEU A 288 -16.31 -14.56 31.92
CA LEU A 288 -15.84 -14.88 30.56
C LEU A 288 -16.82 -15.76 29.76
N ARG A 289 -18.06 -15.92 30.22
CA ARG A 289 -19.14 -16.45 29.37
C ARG A 289 -19.74 -15.36 28.47
N PHE A 290 -18.90 -14.78 27.61
CA PHE A 290 -19.42 -14.33 26.31
C PHE A 290 -19.58 -15.58 25.46
N GLN A 291 -20.78 -16.18 25.49
CA GLN A 291 -21.20 -16.99 24.35
C GLN A 291 -21.27 -16.02 23.16
N PRO A 292 -20.43 -16.17 22.12
CA PRO A 292 -20.70 -15.46 20.90
C PRO A 292 -22.00 -16.06 20.38
N GLN A 293 -23.08 -15.27 20.33
CA GLN A 293 -24.19 -15.60 19.45
C GLN A 293 -23.60 -15.64 18.03
N ALA A 294 -23.26 -16.84 17.58
CA ALA A 294 -22.54 -17.13 16.36
C ALA A 294 -23.35 -16.85 15.07
N ASP A 295 -24.56 -16.30 15.21
CA ASP A 295 -25.54 -16.22 14.13
C ASP A 295 -25.79 -14.82 13.55
N GLN A 296 -25.20 -13.74 14.07
CA GLN A 296 -25.47 -12.38 13.53
C GLN A 296 -24.28 -11.63 12.91
N ARG A 297 -23.05 -12.15 13.01
CA ARG A 297 -21.87 -11.59 12.29
C ARG A 297 -21.22 -12.60 11.35
N ARG A 298 -22.03 -13.29 10.55
CA ARG A 298 -21.52 -13.86 9.28
C ARG A 298 -21.32 -12.71 8.29
N ASP A 299 -20.32 -11.87 8.58
CA ASP A 299 -19.77 -10.94 7.60
C ASP A 299 -19.52 -11.76 6.33
N PHE A 300 -20.15 -11.35 5.23
CA PHE A 300 -20.21 -12.05 3.94
C PHE A 300 -18.81 -12.51 3.51
N ARG A 301 -18.47 -13.75 3.87
CA ARG A 301 -17.19 -14.39 3.51
C ARG A 301 -17.46 -15.56 2.59
N ILE A 302 -16.68 -15.65 1.53
CA ILE A 302 -16.73 -16.77 0.59
C ILE A 302 -15.33 -17.28 0.33
N ASN A 303 -15.19 -18.60 0.21
CA ASN A 303 -14.02 -19.20 -0.42
C ASN A 303 -14.30 -19.27 -1.91
N ASP A 304 -13.46 -18.65 -2.73
CA ASP A 304 -13.61 -18.70 -4.17
C ASP A 304 -12.27 -18.93 -4.87
N ARG A 305 -12.34 -19.28 -6.16
CA ARG A 305 -11.18 -19.41 -7.03
C ARG A 305 -11.25 -18.31 -8.08
N ILE A 306 -10.43 -17.28 -7.91
CA ILE A 306 -10.41 -16.12 -8.81
C ILE A 306 -9.00 -15.86 -9.33
N PRO A 307 -8.85 -15.16 -10.46
CA PRO A 307 -7.56 -14.61 -10.82
C PRO A 307 -7.13 -13.58 -9.78
N PHE A 308 -5.89 -13.70 -9.33
CA PHE A 308 -5.37 -12.91 -8.23
C PHE A 308 -3.87 -12.68 -8.41
N VAL A 309 -3.45 -11.44 -8.32
CA VAL A 309 -2.05 -11.02 -8.38
C VAL A 309 -1.77 -10.13 -7.19
N TRP A 310 -0.60 -10.28 -6.58
CA TRP A 310 -0.19 -9.44 -5.47
C TRP A 310 1.32 -9.22 -5.44
N CYS A 311 1.72 -8.03 -4.98
CA CYS A 311 3.11 -7.59 -4.86
C CYS A 311 3.29 -6.87 -3.52
N HIS A 312 4.39 -7.15 -2.81
CA HIS A 312 4.80 -6.35 -1.67
C HIS A 312 5.29 -4.97 -2.14
N VAL A 313 4.81 -3.91 -1.50
CA VAL A 313 5.14 -2.53 -1.85
C VAL A 313 5.62 -1.75 -0.62
N SER A 314 6.48 -0.77 -0.86
CA SER A 314 6.95 0.16 0.16
C SER A 314 5.84 1.13 0.61
N ASP A 315 6.01 1.71 1.81
CA ASP A 315 5.15 2.81 2.27
C ASP A 315 5.18 3.98 1.29
N THR A 316 6.32 4.29 0.68
CA THR A 316 6.46 5.36 -0.33
C THR A 316 5.55 5.11 -1.54
N ALA A 317 5.57 3.89 -2.09
CA ALA A 317 4.69 3.52 -3.20
C ALA A 317 3.21 3.59 -2.82
N LEU A 318 2.85 3.20 -1.59
CA LEU A 318 1.49 3.38 -1.09
C LEU A 318 1.12 4.87 -1.01
N GLN A 319 1.98 5.75 -0.50
CA GLN A 319 1.70 7.19 -0.43
C GLN A 319 1.47 7.81 -1.82
N GLU A 320 2.28 7.43 -2.82
CA GLU A 320 2.06 7.85 -4.20
C GLU A 320 0.70 7.39 -4.75
N ALA A 321 0.33 6.14 -4.48
CA ALA A 321 -0.96 5.60 -4.84
C ALA A 321 -2.12 6.33 -4.12
N MET A 322 -1.92 6.73 -2.86
CA MET A 322 -2.89 7.48 -2.07
C MET A 322 -3.14 8.88 -2.60
N VAL A 323 -2.13 9.56 -3.15
CA VAL A 323 -2.32 10.86 -3.83
C VAL A 323 -3.28 10.72 -5.01
N THR A 324 -3.08 9.67 -5.83
CA THR A 324 -3.98 9.36 -6.95
C THR A 324 -5.38 9.00 -6.44
N PHE A 325 -5.47 8.18 -5.40
CA PHE A 325 -6.73 7.78 -4.79
C PHE A 325 -7.54 8.98 -4.27
N HIS A 326 -6.91 9.93 -3.58
CA HIS A 326 -7.63 11.10 -3.06
C HIS A 326 -8.25 11.95 -4.15
N LYS A 327 -7.56 12.06 -5.29
CA LYS A 327 -7.99 12.80 -6.48
C LYS A 327 -9.09 12.07 -7.26
N ASP A 328 -8.87 10.80 -7.59
CA ASP A 328 -9.67 10.06 -8.58
C ASP A 328 -10.64 9.05 -7.93
N LYS A 329 -10.58 8.88 -6.60
CA LYS A 329 -11.33 7.86 -5.82
C LYS A 329 -11.10 6.42 -6.30
N ALA A 330 -9.99 6.20 -7.00
CA ALA A 330 -9.55 4.92 -7.51
C ALA A 330 -8.02 4.84 -7.48
N PHE A 331 -7.49 3.64 -7.28
CA PHE A 331 -6.06 3.41 -7.47
C PHE A 331 -5.75 3.30 -8.95
N GLY A 332 -4.94 4.22 -9.46
CA GLY A 332 -4.37 4.13 -10.80
C GLY A 332 -3.30 3.05 -10.89
N LEU A 333 -2.95 2.65 -12.11
CA LEU A 333 -1.78 1.80 -12.33
C LEU A 333 -0.50 2.52 -11.90
N ARG A 334 0.38 1.86 -11.14
CA ARG A 334 1.73 2.37 -10.85
C ARG A 334 2.53 2.62 -12.13
N THR A 335 3.47 3.55 -12.06
CA THR A 335 4.35 3.91 -13.18
C THR A 335 5.08 2.70 -13.76
N ILE A 336 5.56 1.80 -12.91
CA ILE A 336 6.27 0.58 -13.32
C ILE A 336 5.41 -0.33 -14.21
N ILE A 337 4.13 -0.49 -13.87
CA ILE A 337 3.17 -1.28 -14.64
C ILE A 337 2.89 -0.62 -15.99
N ARG A 338 2.75 0.71 -16.03
CA ARG A 338 2.57 1.46 -17.29
C ARG A 338 3.78 1.33 -18.20
N ASN A 339 4.99 1.36 -17.64
CA ASN A 339 6.22 1.17 -18.41
C ASN A 339 6.29 -0.24 -18.99
N GLN A 340 5.96 -1.26 -18.21
CA GLN A 340 5.85 -2.64 -18.71
C GLN A 340 4.88 -2.74 -19.90
N GLN A 341 3.68 -2.14 -19.79
CA GLN A 341 2.69 -2.13 -20.88
C GLN A 341 3.23 -1.47 -22.15
N LYS A 342 3.99 -0.36 -22.03
CA LYS A 342 4.61 0.31 -23.18
C LYS A 342 5.64 -0.59 -23.87
N ILE A 343 6.48 -1.30 -23.11
CA ILE A 343 7.48 -2.20 -23.69
C ILE A 343 6.82 -3.41 -24.35
N LEU A 344 5.76 -3.97 -23.73
CA LEU A 344 4.99 -5.05 -24.34
C LEU A 344 4.31 -4.64 -25.65
N ALA A 345 3.89 -3.38 -25.79
CA ALA A 345 3.39 -2.82 -27.05
C ALA A 345 4.50 -2.72 -28.11
N ILE A 346 5.70 -2.23 -27.72
CA ILE A 346 6.87 -2.22 -28.61
C ILE A 346 7.22 -3.63 -29.10
N LEU A 347 7.14 -4.64 -28.23
CA LEU A 347 7.35 -6.03 -28.62
C LEU A 347 6.29 -6.51 -29.62
N SER A 348 5.03 -6.10 -29.47
CA SER A 348 3.98 -6.40 -30.45
C SER A 348 4.25 -5.77 -31.82
N ASP A 349 4.77 -4.55 -31.87
CA ASP A 349 5.17 -3.92 -33.14
C ASP A 349 6.32 -4.70 -33.81
N ILE A 350 7.30 -5.14 -33.02
CA ILE A 350 8.41 -5.97 -33.51
C ILE A 350 7.91 -7.33 -34.03
N GLN A 351 6.93 -7.95 -33.37
CA GLN A 351 6.33 -9.21 -33.83
C GLN A 351 5.69 -9.07 -35.21
N GLU A 352 5.00 -7.96 -35.48
CA GLU A 352 4.37 -7.72 -36.78
C GLU A 352 5.42 -7.49 -37.88
N GLN A 353 6.56 -6.88 -37.55
CA GLN A 353 7.71 -6.80 -38.47
C GLN A 353 8.31 -8.18 -38.75
N LEU A 354 8.51 -8.99 -37.71
CA LEU A 354 9.04 -10.35 -37.83
C LEU A 354 8.11 -11.29 -38.58
N LYS A 355 6.80 -11.10 -38.49
CA LYS A 355 5.80 -11.90 -39.23
C LYS A 355 6.06 -11.92 -40.74
N ARG A 356 6.57 -10.81 -41.28
CA ARG A 356 6.85 -10.64 -42.72
C ARG A 356 8.19 -11.26 -43.13
N LYS A 357 9.16 -11.35 -42.21
CA LYS A 357 10.57 -11.68 -42.53
C LYS A 357 11.04 -13.02 -41.95
N HIS A 358 10.62 -13.36 -40.74
CA HIS A 358 11.20 -14.43 -39.91
C HIS A 358 10.14 -15.11 -39.01
N SER A 359 9.34 -16.02 -39.57
CA SER A 359 8.23 -16.68 -38.85
C SER A 359 8.66 -17.48 -37.61
N LYS A 360 9.85 -18.10 -37.63
CA LYS A 360 10.43 -18.81 -36.48
C LYS A 360 10.84 -17.85 -35.36
N ALA A 361 11.50 -16.74 -35.70
CA ALA A 361 11.87 -15.71 -34.74
C ALA A 361 10.63 -15.13 -34.04
N ARG A 362 9.56 -14.86 -34.80
CA ARG A 362 8.28 -14.37 -34.26
C ARG A 362 7.76 -15.27 -33.14
N LYS A 363 7.72 -16.60 -33.35
CA LYS A 363 7.21 -17.54 -32.32
C LYS A 363 8.01 -17.48 -31.03
N ASN A 364 9.33 -17.35 -31.11
CA ASN A 364 10.18 -17.22 -29.92
C ASN A 364 9.99 -15.86 -29.24
N VAL A 365 9.88 -14.78 -30.01
CA VAL A 365 9.61 -13.44 -29.46
C VAL A 365 8.26 -13.37 -28.76
N ASP A 366 7.23 -14.00 -29.33
CA ASP A 366 5.91 -14.12 -28.72
C ASP A 366 5.93 -14.88 -27.40
N TRP A 367 6.56 -16.05 -27.41
CA TRP A 367 6.72 -16.83 -26.19
C TRP A 367 7.44 -16.05 -25.08
N HIS A 368 8.57 -15.40 -25.39
CA HIS A 368 9.34 -14.63 -24.39
C HIS A 368 8.55 -13.40 -23.91
N ARG A 369 7.83 -12.69 -24.79
CA ARG A 369 6.95 -11.57 -24.41
C ARG A 369 5.92 -12.02 -23.38
N ASP A 370 5.20 -13.11 -23.66
CA ASP A 370 4.17 -13.63 -22.77
C ASP A 370 4.77 -14.13 -21.45
N ARG A 371 5.94 -14.78 -21.52
CA ARG A 371 6.63 -15.29 -20.34
C ARG A 371 7.16 -14.19 -19.44
N LEU A 372 7.75 -13.14 -19.99
CA LEU A 372 8.24 -11.98 -19.24
C LEU A 372 7.07 -11.18 -18.64
N SER A 373 5.96 -11.04 -19.37
CA SER A 373 4.73 -10.47 -18.81
C SER A 373 4.20 -11.30 -17.64
N TRP A 374 4.22 -12.63 -17.75
CA TRP A 374 3.82 -13.52 -16.66
C TRP A 374 4.74 -13.42 -15.44
N LEU A 375 6.06 -13.32 -15.65
CA LEU A 375 7.03 -13.14 -14.57
C LEU A 375 6.83 -11.80 -13.85
N PHE A 376 6.64 -10.72 -14.61
CA PHE A 376 6.34 -9.40 -14.06
C PHE A 376 5.07 -9.41 -13.21
N LEU A 377 3.99 -10.02 -13.70
CA LEU A 377 2.74 -10.15 -12.94
C LEU A 377 2.86 -11.04 -11.70
N ARG A 378 3.92 -11.84 -11.58
CA ARG A 378 4.19 -12.68 -10.42
C ARG A 378 5.40 -12.22 -9.62
N ALA A 379 5.89 -11.02 -9.88
CA ALA A 379 6.88 -10.38 -9.05
C ALA A 379 6.40 -10.36 -7.59
N ALA A 380 7.35 -10.53 -6.66
CA ALA A 380 7.02 -10.64 -5.25
C ALA A 380 7.17 -9.32 -4.52
N SER A 381 8.05 -8.48 -5.03
CA SER A 381 8.36 -7.15 -4.53
C SER A 381 8.56 -6.17 -5.68
N GLU A 382 8.60 -4.88 -5.36
CA GLU A 382 8.93 -3.83 -6.33
C GLU A 382 10.31 -4.03 -6.97
N ASN A 383 11.26 -4.62 -6.24
CA ASN A 383 12.58 -4.94 -6.77
C ASN A 383 12.49 -6.02 -7.86
N ASP A 384 11.66 -7.04 -7.65
CA ASP A 384 11.44 -8.08 -8.66
C ASP A 384 10.72 -7.50 -9.88
N GLU A 385 9.75 -6.61 -9.69
CA GLU A 385 9.08 -5.91 -10.79
C GLU A 385 10.08 -5.10 -11.61
N ASN A 386 10.97 -4.35 -10.96
CA ASN A 386 12.01 -3.56 -11.64
C ASN A 386 12.99 -4.46 -12.38
N TYR A 387 13.36 -5.59 -11.77
CA TYR A 387 14.22 -6.59 -12.38
C TYR A 387 13.58 -7.19 -13.65
N PHE A 388 12.31 -7.62 -13.59
CA PHE A 388 11.60 -8.18 -14.74
C PHE A 388 11.27 -7.12 -15.81
N LEU A 389 11.04 -5.86 -15.42
CA LEU A 389 10.95 -4.73 -16.34
C LEU A 389 12.26 -4.59 -17.12
N GLY A 390 13.41 -4.54 -16.44
CA GLY A 390 14.72 -4.46 -17.07
C GLY A 390 15.03 -5.66 -17.99
N MET A 391 14.63 -6.87 -17.59
CA MET A 391 14.70 -8.05 -18.47
C MET A 391 13.84 -7.87 -19.73
N THR A 392 12.64 -7.30 -19.60
CA THR A 392 11.74 -7.04 -20.74
C THR A 392 12.32 -5.98 -21.68
N GLU A 393 12.94 -4.93 -21.15
CA GLU A 393 13.66 -3.91 -21.93
C GLU A 393 14.84 -4.49 -22.70
N LEU A 394 15.67 -5.30 -22.03
CA LEU A 394 16.79 -6.00 -22.66
C LEU A 394 16.30 -6.93 -23.78
N PHE A 395 15.23 -7.69 -23.52
CA PHE A 395 14.65 -8.57 -24.52
C PHE A 395 14.06 -7.80 -25.71
N ALA A 396 13.40 -6.68 -25.48
CA ALA A 396 12.89 -5.82 -26.55
C ALA A 396 14.03 -5.28 -27.43
N ALA A 397 15.19 -4.95 -26.84
CA ALA A 397 16.38 -4.56 -27.61
C ALA A 397 16.92 -5.72 -28.46
N ILE A 398 16.99 -6.94 -27.91
CA ILE A 398 17.40 -8.16 -28.64
C ILE A 398 16.44 -8.44 -29.81
N ALA A 399 15.13 -8.44 -29.55
CA ALA A 399 14.11 -8.70 -30.56
C ALA A 399 14.16 -7.67 -31.70
N ARG A 400 14.42 -6.39 -31.36
CA ARG A 400 14.60 -5.32 -32.34
C ARG A 400 15.83 -5.56 -33.22
N ASP A 401 16.96 -5.95 -32.65
CA ASP A 401 18.16 -6.23 -33.44
C ASP A 401 17.95 -7.42 -34.37
N ILE A 402 17.33 -8.51 -33.88
CA ILE A 402 16.97 -9.67 -34.70
C ILE A 402 16.03 -9.28 -35.85
N SER A 403 15.08 -8.37 -35.62
CA SER A 403 14.16 -7.91 -36.67
C SER A 403 14.83 -7.14 -37.82
N LYS A 404 16.02 -6.57 -37.56
CA LYS A 404 16.83 -5.87 -38.56
C LYS A 404 17.71 -6.80 -39.39
N GLN A 405 17.96 -8.02 -38.92
CA GLN A 405 18.83 -8.98 -39.60
C GLN A 405 18.25 -9.37 -40.97
N ALA A 406 19.06 -9.19 -42.00
CA ALA A 406 18.69 -9.51 -43.38
C ALA A 406 18.92 -11.00 -43.67
N GLY A 407 17.99 -11.88 -43.26
CA GLY A 407 17.79 -13.24 -43.83
C GLY A 407 18.93 -14.26 -43.83
N GLY A 408 20.17 -13.88 -43.47
CA GLY A 408 21.38 -14.67 -43.67
C GLY A 408 21.68 -15.67 -42.56
N SER A 409 22.81 -16.37 -42.69
CA SER A 409 23.29 -17.36 -41.72
C SER A 409 23.42 -16.80 -40.29
N GLY A 410 23.84 -15.54 -40.13
CA GLY A 410 23.89 -14.85 -38.84
C GLY A 410 22.53 -14.77 -38.13
N GLY A 411 21.44 -14.63 -38.90
CA GLY A 411 20.09 -14.61 -38.36
C GLY A 411 19.56 -15.98 -37.92
N GLN A 412 20.08 -17.07 -38.49
CA GLN A 412 19.70 -18.42 -38.05
C GLN A 412 20.26 -18.74 -36.66
N TRP A 413 21.50 -18.34 -36.38
CA TRP A 413 22.14 -18.56 -35.09
C TRP A 413 21.47 -17.76 -33.97
N SER A 414 21.08 -16.51 -34.21
CA SER A 414 20.35 -15.69 -33.22
C SER A 414 19.00 -16.31 -32.86
N ILE A 415 18.26 -16.85 -33.86
CA ILE A 415 17.00 -17.57 -33.65
C ILE A 415 17.22 -18.87 -32.87
N GLN A 416 18.30 -19.59 -33.15
CA GLN A 416 18.66 -20.80 -32.41
C GLN A 416 18.98 -20.48 -30.95
N VAL A 417 19.76 -19.43 -30.67
CA VAL A 417 20.02 -18.96 -29.31
C VAL A 417 18.70 -18.62 -28.60
N LEU A 418 17.79 -17.87 -29.22
CA LEU A 418 16.48 -17.59 -28.64
C LEU A 418 15.67 -18.84 -28.33
N SER A 419 15.73 -19.84 -29.20
CA SER A 419 15.06 -21.14 -29.00
C SER A 419 15.65 -21.90 -27.81
N LEU A 420 16.98 -21.90 -27.66
CA LEU A 420 17.66 -22.53 -26.53
C LEU A 420 17.36 -21.80 -25.22
N LEU A 421 17.35 -20.46 -25.23
CA LEU A 421 16.98 -19.66 -24.05
C LEU A 421 15.53 -19.88 -23.63
N ARG A 422 14.61 -20.03 -24.60
CA ARG A 422 13.23 -20.45 -24.32
C ARG A 422 13.21 -21.82 -23.65
N HIS A 423 13.89 -22.81 -24.23
CA HIS A 423 13.95 -24.18 -23.69
C HIS A 423 14.51 -24.17 -22.25
N MET A 424 15.57 -23.40 -22.00
CA MET A 424 16.16 -23.23 -20.67
C MET A 424 15.14 -22.68 -19.65
N MET A 425 14.35 -21.67 -20.01
CA MET A 425 13.30 -21.13 -19.14
C MET A 425 12.16 -22.12 -18.88
N GLU A 426 11.71 -22.86 -19.91
CA GLU A 426 10.67 -23.89 -19.78
C GLU A 426 11.11 -25.00 -18.82
N LEU A 427 12.34 -25.50 -18.95
CA LEU A 427 12.86 -26.55 -18.08
C LEU A 427 13.11 -26.06 -16.65
N ARG A 428 13.61 -24.82 -16.47
CA ARG A 428 13.74 -24.21 -15.13
C ARG A 428 12.39 -24.06 -14.46
N GLN A 429 11.36 -23.67 -15.21
CA GLN A 429 10.00 -23.64 -14.69
C GLN A 429 9.54 -25.02 -14.23
N VAL A 430 9.78 -26.07 -15.01
CA VAL A 430 9.47 -27.45 -14.59
C VAL A 430 10.26 -27.79 -13.33
N ARG A 431 11.57 -27.53 -13.28
CA ARG A 431 12.43 -27.81 -12.12
C ARG A 431 11.93 -27.14 -10.84
N ASP A 432 11.61 -25.86 -10.91
CA ASP A 432 11.26 -25.04 -9.74
C ASP A 432 9.79 -25.22 -9.31
N GLN A 433 8.91 -25.55 -10.27
CA GLN A 433 7.46 -25.66 -10.04
C GLN A 433 6.94 -27.10 -9.95
N SER A 434 7.75 -28.12 -10.22
CA SER A 434 7.31 -29.50 -10.01
C SER A 434 7.22 -29.84 -8.52
N ASN A 435 6.42 -30.84 -8.17
CA ASN A 435 6.41 -31.43 -6.84
C ASN A 435 7.44 -32.58 -6.78
N PRO A 436 8.47 -32.51 -5.91
CA PRO A 436 9.52 -33.52 -5.87
C PRO A 436 9.03 -34.93 -5.55
N VAL A 437 7.89 -35.06 -4.84
CA VAL A 437 7.34 -36.35 -4.44
C VAL A 437 6.58 -37.01 -5.59
N THR A 438 5.76 -36.25 -6.31
CA THR A 438 4.87 -36.82 -7.34
C THR A 438 5.44 -36.75 -8.75
N GLU A 439 6.45 -35.91 -9.00
CA GLU A 439 6.96 -35.59 -10.35
C GLU A 439 8.48 -35.80 -10.48
N ALA A 440 9.05 -36.73 -9.70
CA ALA A 440 10.50 -37.02 -9.69
C ALA A 440 11.07 -37.34 -11.08
N ASN A 441 10.34 -38.09 -11.91
CA ASN A 441 10.77 -38.42 -13.27
C ASN A 441 10.82 -37.18 -14.19
N ALA A 442 9.84 -36.28 -14.07
CA ALA A 442 9.82 -35.03 -14.83
C ALA A 442 10.98 -34.12 -14.43
N LEU A 443 11.29 -34.04 -13.13
CA LEU A 443 12.44 -33.31 -12.60
C LEU A 443 13.77 -33.86 -13.13
N LYS A 444 13.96 -35.19 -13.09
CA LYS A 444 15.18 -35.83 -13.60
C LYS A 444 15.37 -35.56 -15.10
N LYS A 445 14.30 -35.66 -15.89
CA LYS A 445 14.32 -35.34 -17.32
C LYS A 445 14.63 -33.86 -17.56
N ALA A 446 14.02 -32.96 -16.77
CA ALA A 446 14.23 -31.53 -16.90
C ALA A 446 15.69 -31.14 -16.63
N ASN A 447 16.31 -31.70 -15.59
CA ASN A 447 17.72 -31.45 -15.26
C ASN A 447 18.66 -31.97 -16.35
N ALA A 448 18.44 -33.19 -16.87
CA ALA A 448 19.26 -33.74 -17.95
C ALA A 448 19.16 -32.90 -19.23
N SER A 449 17.96 -32.42 -19.59
CA SER A 449 17.77 -31.52 -20.74
C SER A 449 18.36 -30.13 -20.50
N LEU A 450 18.37 -29.63 -19.26
CA LEU A 450 19.03 -28.35 -18.93
C LEU A 450 20.53 -28.44 -19.17
N GLU A 451 21.17 -29.51 -18.73
CA GLU A 451 22.60 -29.74 -18.97
C GLU A 451 22.95 -29.75 -20.47
N ASP A 452 22.08 -30.35 -21.30
CA ASP A 452 22.29 -30.36 -22.75
C ASP A 452 22.14 -28.96 -23.38
N VAL A 453 21.13 -28.19 -22.95
CA VAL A 453 20.97 -26.79 -23.37
C VAL A 453 22.17 -25.94 -22.95
N GLU A 454 22.66 -26.11 -21.72
CA GLU A 454 23.84 -25.39 -21.19
C GLU A 454 25.13 -25.75 -21.95
N ARG A 455 25.23 -26.96 -22.53
CA ARG A 455 26.35 -27.34 -23.42
C ARG A 455 26.24 -26.76 -24.83
N GLN A 456 25.02 -26.63 -25.36
CA GLN A 456 24.78 -26.16 -26.73
C GLN A 456 24.80 -24.63 -26.84
N LEU A 457 24.30 -23.93 -25.82
CA LEU A 457 24.11 -22.48 -25.83
C LEU A 457 25.41 -21.68 -26.04
N PRO A 458 26.56 -22.00 -25.40
CA PRO A 458 27.82 -21.29 -25.66
C PRO A 458 28.31 -21.41 -27.10
N LYS A 459 28.12 -22.59 -27.73
CA LYS A 459 28.52 -22.82 -29.13
C LYS A 459 27.69 -21.98 -30.09
N ALA A 460 26.38 -21.91 -29.87
CA ALA A 460 25.48 -21.06 -30.66
C ALA A 460 25.77 -19.56 -30.45
N LEU A 461 26.03 -19.15 -29.20
CA LEU A 461 26.42 -17.77 -28.88
C LEU A 461 27.73 -17.34 -29.56
N GLN A 462 28.73 -18.22 -29.59
CA GLN A 462 29.99 -17.94 -30.28
C GLN A 462 29.76 -17.68 -31.78
N LYS A 463 28.84 -18.42 -32.42
CA LYS A 463 28.47 -18.19 -33.81
C LYS A 463 27.73 -16.87 -34.03
N VAL A 464 26.94 -16.42 -33.07
CA VAL A 464 26.36 -15.06 -33.11
C VAL A 464 27.45 -14.01 -32.92
N GLU A 465 28.39 -14.23 -32.01
CA GLU A 465 29.49 -13.30 -31.71
C GLU A 465 30.43 -13.07 -32.90
N GLU A 466 30.70 -14.10 -33.69
CA GLU A 466 31.46 -14.03 -34.95
C GLU A 466 30.79 -13.10 -35.99
N ASN A 467 29.46 -12.99 -36.00
CA ASN A 467 28.71 -12.24 -37.01
C ASN A 467 28.21 -10.88 -36.49
N GLU A 468 27.75 -10.83 -35.25
CA GLU A 468 27.11 -9.67 -34.61
C GLU A 468 27.48 -9.59 -33.11
N PRO A 469 28.68 -9.06 -32.77
CA PRO A 469 29.19 -9.06 -31.40
C PRO A 469 28.29 -8.27 -30.43
N ALA A 470 27.68 -7.18 -30.89
CA ALA A 470 26.77 -6.38 -30.08
C ALA A 470 25.50 -7.14 -29.68
N LEU A 471 24.93 -7.95 -30.59
CA LEU A 471 23.78 -8.79 -30.29
C LEU A 471 24.17 -9.95 -29.37
N ALA A 472 25.32 -10.58 -29.61
CA ALA A 472 25.85 -11.64 -28.76
C ALA A 472 26.04 -11.17 -27.30
N ALA A 473 26.56 -9.95 -27.09
CA ALA A 473 26.70 -9.37 -25.75
C ALA A 473 25.34 -9.23 -25.04
N LYS A 474 24.30 -8.74 -25.72
CA LYS A 474 22.95 -8.64 -25.16
C LYS A 474 22.35 -10.01 -24.84
N LEU A 475 22.54 -10.99 -25.73
CA LEU A 475 22.08 -12.36 -25.51
C LEU A 475 22.79 -13.02 -24.31
N LYS A 476 24.09 -12.76 -24.11
CA LYS A 476 24.84 -13.19 -22.92
C LYS A 476 24.26 -12.56 -21.64
N MET A 477 24.02 -11.25 -21.64
CA MET A 477 23.37 -10.56 -20.51
C MET A 477 21.97 -11.13 -20.21
N TYR A 478 21.18 -11.43 -21.25
CA TYR A 478 19.85 -12.00 -21.08
C TYR A 478 19.89 -13.45 -20.58
N MET A 479 20.86 -14.24 -21.04
CA MET A 479 21.14 -15.58 -20.52
C MET A 479 21.49 -15.52 -19.02
N GLU A 480 22.37 -14.62 -18.61
CA GLU A 480 22.73 -14.41 -17.20
C GLU A 480 21.52 -13.99 -16.36
N ALA A 481 20.67 -13.10 -16.89
CA ALA A 481 19.42 -12.73 -16.22
C ALA A 481 18.46 -13.92 -16.06
N ILE A 482 18.24 -14.71 -17.12
CA ILE A 482 17.45 -15.95 -17.01
C ILE A 482 18.08 -16.89 -15.98
N ALA A 483 19.41 -16.92 -15.90
CA ALA A 483 20.13 -17.79 -14.98
C ALA A 483 19.83 -17.49 -13.50
N THR A 484 19.44 -16.26 -13.17
CA THR A 484 19.12 -15.84 -11.79
C THR A 484 17.63 -15.96 -11.43
N ILE A 485 16.76 -16.35 -12.37
CA ILE A 485 15.34 -16.55 -12.07
C ILE A 485 15.17 -17.79 -11.18
N ASP A 486 14.54 -17.61 -10.02
CA ASP A 486 14.12 -18.67 -9.11
C ASP A 486 12.59 -18.63 -8.92
N LEU A 487 11.91 -19.71 -9.35
CA LEU A 487 10.46 -19.83 -9.24
C LEU A 487 9.99 -20.69 -8.07
N THR A 488 10.89 -21.15 -7.21
CA THR A 488 10.57 -22.07 -6.10
C THR A 488 9.58 -21.46 -5.12
N GLN A 489 9.72 -20.16 -4.82
CA GLN A 489 8.85 -19.42 -3.90
C GLN A 489 7.60 -18.82 -4.56
N HIS A 490 7.39 -19.01 -5.86
CA HIS A 490 6.24 -18.45 -6.55
C HIS A 490 4.96 -19.24 -6.24
N ASP A 491 3.85 -18.51 -6.07
CA ASP A 491 2.55 -19.11 -5.81
C ASP A 491 2.07 -19.92 -7.02
N ARG A 492 1.52 -21.11 -6.75
CA ARG A 492 1.02 -22.00 -7.81
C ARG A 492 -0.48 -21.81 -7.98
N PRO A 493 -0.97 -21.63 -9.22
CA PRO A 493 -2.40 -21.52 -9.45
C PRO A 493 -3.06 -22.88 -9.22
N VAL A 494 -4.33 -22.87 -8.81
CA VAL A 494 -5.14 -24.08 -8.61
C VAL A 494 -5.85 -24.53 -9.89
N GLY A 495 -5.77 -23.71 -10.94
CA GLY A 495 -6.37 -23.96 -12.24
C GLY A 495 -6.29 -22.72 -13.12
N GLN A 496 -6.95 -22.78 -14.27
CA GLN A 496 -7.13 -21.63 -15.15
C GLN A 496 -8.62 -21.33 -15.32
N SER A 497 -8.95 -20.06 -15.44
CA SER A 497 -10.30 -19.60 -15.77
C SER A 497 -10.61 -19.87 -17.25
N PRO A 498 -11.89 -19.76 -17.68
CA PRO A 498 -12.26 -19.89 -19.09
C PRO A 498 -11.52 -18.91 -20.02
N ASP A 499 -11.14 -17.73 -19.51
CA ASP A 499 -10.34 -16.73 -20.21
C ASP A 499 -8.81 -16.95 -20.07
N GLY A 500 -8.39 -18.14 -19.59
CA GLY A 500 -6.99 -18.56 -19.52
C GLY A 500 -6.17 -17.90 -18.41
N LYS A 501 -6.81 -17.24 -17.43
CA LYS A 501 -6.12 -16.59 -16.30
C LYS A 501 -5.89 -17.60 -15.17
N ASP A 502 -4.72 -17.51 -14.56
CA ASP A 502 -4.34 -18.29 -13.39
C ASP A 502 -5.27 -18.05 -12.20
N LEU A 503 -5.94 -19.10 -11.71
CA LEU A 503 -6.85 -19.05 -10.57
C LEU A 503 -6.13 -19.34 -9.25
N PHE A 504 -6.49 -18.62 -8.20
CA PHE A 504 -6.00 -18.85 -6.84
C PHE A 504 -7.17 -18.98 -5.87
N THR A 505 -7.03 -19.88 -4.89
CA THR A 505 -8.00 -20.01 -3.81
C THR A 505 -7.83 -18.86 -2.83
N VAL A 506 -8.88 -18.07 -2.68
CA VAL A 506 -8.94 -16.92 -1.78
C VAL A 506 -10.17 -17.01 -0.89
N ASN A 507 -10.09 -16.44 0.31
CA ASN A 507 -11.23 -16.15 1.16
C ASN A 507 -11.49 -14.64 1.06
N LEU A 508 -12.61 -14.28 0.44
CA LEU A 508 -13.00 -12.89 0.21
C LEU A 508 -13.94 -12.42 1.31
N SER A 509 -13.79 -11.17 1.73
CA SER A 509 -14.80 -10.41 2.47
C SER A 509 -14.94 -9.01 1.89
N ALA A 510 -15.95 -8.26 2.34
CA ALA A 510 -16.10 -6.86 1.97
C ALA A 510 -14.94 -5.95 2.46
N THR A 511 -14.14 -6.42 3.43
CA THR A 511 -13.08 -5.63 4.10
C THR A 511 -11.68 -6.11 3.80
N GLY A 512 -11.52 -7.29 3.20
CA GLY A 512 -10.22 -7.91 3.09
C GLY A 512 -10.22 -9.17 2.26
N LEU A 513 -9.04 -9.75 2.15
CA LEU A 513 -8.79 -10.97 1.40
C LEU A 513 -7.76 -11.80 2.15
N ALA A 514 -8.02 -13.10 2.27
CA ALA A 514 -7.04 -14.06 2.76
C ALA A 514 -6.69 -15.09 1.70
N PHE A 515 -5.42 -15.47 1.63
CA PHE A 515 -4.89 -16.39 0.65
C PHE A 515 -3.72 -17.19 1.23
N ARG A 516 -3.27 -18.22 0.52
CA ARG A 516 -2.07 -18.97 0.88
C ARG A 516 -0.95 -18.62 -0.08
N THR A 517 0.25 -18.40 0.46
CA THR A 517 1.45 -18.11 -0.34
C THR A 517 2.65 -18.95 0.08
N ARG A 518 3.52 -19.26 -0.88
CA ARG A 518 4.84 -19.91 -0.66
C ARG A 518 5.92 -18.91 -0.24
N ARG A 519 5.62 -17.62 -0.25
CA ARG A 519 6.56 -16.55 0.11
C ARG A 519 6.60 -16.40 1.63
N LEU A 520 7.47 -17.18 2.27
CA LEU A 520 7.55 -17.29 3.73
C LEU A 520 8.03 -16.02 4.43
N TRP A 521 8.56 -15.05 3.68
CA TRP A 521 9.06 -13.80 4.22
C TRP A 521 7.98 -12.75 4.50
N VAL A 522 6.73 -12.98 4.10
CA VAL A 522 5.61 -12.04 4.36
C VAL A 522 5.32 -11.97 5.86
N LYS A 523 5.24 -10.76 6.39
CA LYS A 523 5.04 -10.48 7.82
C LYS A 523 3.76 -9.67 8.05
N LYS A 524 3.27 -9.73 9.30
CA LYS A 524 2.20 -8.84 9.75
C LYS A 524 2.70 -7.40 9.71
N GLY A 525 1.90 -6.51 9.13
CA GLY A 525 2.23 -5.10 8.92
C GLY A 525 2.66 -4.77 7.49
N ASP A 526 3.10 -5.76 6.71
CA ASP A 526 3.48 -5.58 5.31
C ASP A 526 2.33 -5.00 4.48
N ILE A 527 2.67 -4.23 3.44
CA ILE A 527 1.70 -3.62 2.53
C ILE A 527 1.77 -4.37 1.21
N LEU A 528 0.62 -4.85 0.77
CA LEU A 528 0.48 -5.55 -0.50
C LEU A 528 -0.37 -4.71 -1.46
N GLU A 529 0.14 -4.46 -2.65
CA GLU A 529 -0.70 -4.14 -3.79
C GLU A 529 -1.34 -5.45 -4.27
N MET A 530 -2.65 -5.43 -4.44
CA MET A 530 -3.43 -6.57 -4.90
C MET A 530 -4.23 -6.17 -6.14
N ARG A 531 -4.13 -6.98 -7.19
CA ARG A 531 -5.04 -6.93 -8.34
C ARG A 531 -5.97 -8.13 -8.25
N ILE A 532 -7.19 -7.86 -7.81
CA ILE A 532 -8.22 -8.84 -7.55
C ILE A 532 -9.17 -8.84 -8.74
N PHE A 533 -9.38 -9.99 -9.37
CA PHE A 533 -10.28 -10.08 -10.50
C PHE A 533 -11.65 -10.59 -10.05
N LEU A 534 -12.66 -9.75 -10.17
CA LEU A 534 -14.01 -10.02 -9.67
C LEU A 534 -14.98 -10.16 -10.85
N SER A 535 -15.87 -11.15 -10.75
CA SER A 535 -16.95 -11.36 -11.71
C SER A 535 -18.28 -10.99 -11.06
N THR A 536 -18.94 -9.93 -11.56
CA THR A 536 -20.26 -9.51 -11.09
C THR A 536 -21.40 -10.26 -11.76
N GLY A 537 -21.17 -10.79 -12.98
CA GLY A 537 -22.20 -11.39 -13.83
C GLY A 537 -22.06 -12.90 -14.09
N GLY A 538 -20.93 -13.53 -13.78
CA GLY A 538 -20.65 -14.91 -14.22
C GLY A 538 -19.53 -14.99 -15.23
N ASP A 539 -19.67 -14.22 -16.31
CA ASP A 539 -18.98 -14.54 -17.57
C ASP A 539 -17.57 -13.98 -17.68
N ARG A 540 -17.28 -12.89 -16.99
CA ARG A 540 -16.03 -12.14 -17.14
C ARG A 540 -15.45 -11.70 -15.82
N PHE A 541 -14.14 -11.85 -15.72
CA PHE A 541 -13.32 -11.37 -14.60
C PHE A 541 -12.74 -9.98 -14.89
N ASP A 542 -13.18 -8.98 -14.13
CA ASP A 542 -12.68 -7.62 -14.20
C ASP A 542 -11.63 -7.34 -13.12
N PRO A 543 -10.46 -6.79 -13.47
CA PRO A 543 -9.44 -6.44 -12.49
C PRO A 543 -9.86 -5.22 -11.67
N VAL A 544 -9.56 -5.28 -10.37
CA VAL A 544 -9.59 -4.13 -9.45
C VAL A 544 -8.28 -4.08 -8.70
N THR A 545 -7.57 -2.96 -8.79
CA THR A 545 -6.36 -2.71 -8.01
C THR A 545 -6.73 -2.11 -6.66
N THR A 546 -6.15 -2.64 -5.60
CA THR A 546 -6.32 -2.17 -4.24
C THR A 546 -5.06 -2.41 -3.41
N TYR A 547 -4.95 -1.74 -2.26
CA TYR A 547 -3.87 -1.94 -1.32
C TYR A 547 -4.42 -2.51 -0.02
N GLY A 548 -3.68 -3.43 0.59
CA GLY A 548 -4.06 -4.01 1.86
C GLY A 548 -2.87 -4.22 2.78
N ARG A 549 -3.07 -4.03 4.08
CA ARG A 549 -2.07 -4.32 5.10
C ARG A 549 -2.27 -5.75 5.60
N VAL A 550 -1.19 -6.50 5.71
CA VAL A 550 -1.22 -7.84 6.30
C VAL A 550 -1.54 -7.73 7.79
N VAL A 551 -2.67 -8.27 8.20
CA VAL A 551 -3.14 -8.25 9.61
C VAL A 551 -2.92 -9.57 10.32
N PHE A 552 -2.76 -10.65 9.56
CA PHE A 552 -2.57 -11.99 10.08
C PHE A 552 -1.69 -12.82 9.13
N VAL A 553 -0.75 -13.55 9.73
CA VAL A 553 0.07 -14.56 9.08
C VAL A 553 0.01 -15.80 9.97
N ASN A 554 -0.40 -16.93 9.40
CA ASN A 554 -0.39 -18.22 10.09
C ASN A 554 0.92 -18.97 9.81
N GLU A 555 1.27 -19.88 10.73
CA GLU A 555 2.38 -20.82 10.53
C GLU A 555 2.25 -21.59 9.21
N PRO A 556 3.40 -21.93 8.59
CA PRO A 556 3.43 -22.61 7.31
C PRO A 556 2.86 -24.03 7.42
N VAL A 557 1.95 -24.36 6.51
CA VAL A 557 1.45 -25.71 6.26
C VAL A 557 1.77 -26.05 4.81
N ASP A 558 2.46 -27.17 4.57
CA ASP A 558 2.92 -27.59 3.24
C ASP A 558 3.77 -26.53 2.51
N ASN A 559 4.71 -25.90 3.23
CA ASN A 559 5.54 -24.79 2.72
C ASN A 559 4.71 -23.59 2.22
N LYS A 560 3.50 -23.40 2.76
CA LYS A 560 2.65 -22.25 2.47
C LYS A 560 2.17 -21.61 3.76
N ILE A 561 2.33 -20.30 3.90
CA ILE A 561 1.72 -19.52 4.97
C ILE A 561 0.33 -19.05 4.54
N LYS A 562 -0.59 -18.92 5.50
CA LYS A 562 -1.88 -18.26 5.27
C LYS A 562 -1.75 -16.79 5.63
N VAL A 563 -2.01 -15.90 4.69
CA VAL A 563 -1.94 -14.45 4.84
C VAL A 563 -3.35 -13.89 4.77
N ALA A 564 -3.70 -12.98 5.69
CA ALA A 564 -4.93 -12.20 5.60
C ALA A 564 -4.59 -10.71 5.58
N THR A 565 -5.24 -10.00 4.67
CA THR A 565 -5.07 -8.57 4.43
C THR A 565 -6.34 -7.82 4.81
N TYR A 566 -6.15 -6.62 5.37
CA TYR A 566 -7.21 -5.64 5.56
C TYR A 566 -7.02 -4.53 4.53
N ILE A 567 -8.06 -4.23 3.78
CA ILE A 567 -8.03 -3.27 2.65
C ILE A 567 -8.56 -1.92 3.13
N ASP A 568 -7.68 -0.91 3.14
CA ASP A 568 -7.99 0.46 3.55
C ASP A 568 -6.95 1.44 2.94
N PRO A 569 -7.38 2.48 2.18
CA PRO A 569 -8.77 2.79 1.82
C PRO A 569 -9.34 1.86 0.75
N LYS A 570 -10.66 1.73 0.73
CA LYS A 570 -11.38 0.98 -0.28
C LYS A 570 -11.82 1.89 -1.44
N PRO A 571 -11.43 1.60 -2.68
CA PRO A 571 -12.05 2.24 -3.84
C PRO A 571 -13.54 1.92 -3.91
N LEU A 572 -14.37 2.92 -4.24
CA LEU A 572 -15.82 2.72 -4.39
C LEU A 572 -16.12 1.61 -5.40
N VAL A 573 -15.34 1.55 -6.49
CA VAL A 573 -15.43 0.50 -7.51
C VAL A 573 -15.12 -0.88 -6.93
N PHE A 574 -14.13 -0.98 -6.03
CA PHE A 574 -13.81 -2.23 -5.34
C PHE A 574 -14.98 -2.66 -4.46
N GLU A 575 -15.48 -1.74 -3.63
CA GLU A 575 -16.58 -1.99 -2.70
C GLU A 575 -17.82 -2.51 -3.45
N GLN A 576 -18.26 -1.82 -4.50
CA GLN A 576 -19.40 -2.25 -5.31
C GLN A 576 -19.17 -3.63 -5.94
N LYS A 577 -18.01 -3.84 -6.59
CA LYS A 577 -17.72 -5.11 -7.28
C LYS A 577 -17.57 -6.28 -6.31
N ILE A 578 -16.96 -6.09 -5.14
CA ILE A 578 -16.77 -7.18 -4.17
C ILE A 578 -18.11 -7.60 -3.57
N TYR A 579 -18.99 -6.65 -3.23
CA TYR A 579 -20.33 -6.99 -2.74
C TYR A 579 -21.14 -7.78 -3.78
N LEU A 580 -21.19 -7.30 -5.02
CA LEU A 580 -21.93 -7.97 -6.09
C LEU A 580 -21.35 -9.36 -6.40
N HIS A 581 -20.03 -9.48 -6.45
CA HIS A 581 -19.36 -10.76 -6.68
C HIS A 581 -19.66 -11.76 -5.56
N ILE A 582 -19.56 -11.33 -4.29
CA ILE A 582 -19.83 -12.19 -3.14
C ILE A 582 -21.30 -12.64 -3.14
N ALA A 583 -22.24 -11.71 -3.31
CA ALA A 583 -23.67 -12.03 -3.33
C ALA A 583 -24.04 -12.97 -4.48
N ARG A 584 -23.46 -12.78 -5.68
CA ARG A 584 -23.62 -13.72 -6.80
C ARG A 584 -23.08 -15.11 -6.43
N ARG A 585 -21.84 -15.20 -5.94
CA ARG A 585 -21.21 -16.49 -5.64
C ARG A 585 -21.93 -17.24 -4.52
N GLN A 586 -22.48 -16.53 -3.54
CA GLN A 586 -23.34 -17.14 -2.51
C GLN A 586 -24.62 -17.73 -3.11
N ARG A 587 -25.28 -17.05 -4.06
CA ARG A 587 -26.44 -17.60 -4.77
C ARG A 587 -26.11 -18.84 -5.58
N GLU A 588 -24.97 -18.83 -6.28
CA GLU A 588 -24.47 -20.01 -7.02
C GLU A 588 -24.24 -21.19 -6.06
N LEU A 589 -23.52 -20.98 -4.96
CA LEU A 589 -23.24 -22.03 -3.97
C LEU A 589 -24.51 -22.57 -3.28
N LEU A 590 -25.55 -21.75 -3.11
CA LEU A 590 -26.84 -22.20 -2.58
C LEU A 590 -27.60 -23.04 -3.61
N SER A 591 -27.55 -22.64 -4.89
CA SER A 591 -28.20 -23.36 -5.99
C SER A 591 -27.54 -24.72 -6.25
N ASP A 592 -26.20 -24.76 -6.21
CA ASP A 592 -25.43 -26.01 -6.36
C ASP A 592 -25.78 -27.00 -5.24
N ARG A 593 -25.96 -26.51 -4.01
CA ARG A 593 -26.33 -27.34 -2.85
C ARG A 593 -27.73 -27.93 -2.94
N SER A 594 -28.71 -27.18 -3.46
CA SER A 594 -30.05 -27.74 -3.70
C SER A 594 -29.97 -28.86 -4.72
N LEU A 595 -29.24 -28.66 -5.81
CA LEU A 595 -29.09 -29.68 -6.87
C LEU A 595 -28.40 -30.95 -6.40
N THR A 596 -27.40 -30.85 -5.51
CA THR A 596 -26.74 -32.03 -4.95
C THR A 596 -27.60 -32.77 -3.94
N LYS A 597 -28.43 -32.07 -3.16
CA LYS A 597 -29.34 -32.71 -2.21
C LYS A 597 -30.41 -33.52 -2.93
N ASP A 598 -30.96 -32.96 -4.01
CA ASP A 598 -31.95 -33.66 -4.83
C ASP A 598 -31.36 -34.88 -5.53
N ALA A 599 -30.04 -35.01 -5.67
CA ALA A 599 -29.39 -36.18 -6.26
C ALA A 599 -29.05 -37.30 -5.25
N ASP A 600 -28.93 -36.97 -3.96
CA ASP A 600 -28.67 -37.94 -2.89
C ASP A 600 -29.97 -38.56 -2.32
N ASP A 601 -31.13 -37.98 -2.62
CA ASP A 601 -32.46 -38.45 -2.21
C ASP A 601 -33.16 -39.35 -3.27
N PHE A 602 -32.47 -39.71 -4.37
CA PHE A 602 -32.86 -40.75 -5.35
C PHE A 602 -31.87 -41.92 -5.32
#